data_AF-A0A1F7Y2W0-F1
#
_entry.id   AF-A0A1F7Y2W0-F1
#
_cell.length_a   1.000
_cell.length_b   1.000
_cell.length_c   1.000
_cell.angle_alpha   90.00
_cell.angle_beta   90.00
_cell.angle_gamma   90.00
#
_symmetry.space_group_name_H-M   'P 1'
#
loop_
_entity.id
_entity.type
_entity.pdbx_description
1 polymer ?
#
loop_
_entity_poly.entity_id
_entity_poly.type
_entity_poly.pdbx_seq_one_letter_code
_entity_poly.pdbx_strand_id
1 'polypeptide(L)'
;MHNYLAQVKQVPIGTPITGIGEIGLENNPGGGVSIMARVISVTIGFLTLIGAIYFMFVLITGAIGIIGAGGDKQALQIAQRKITMGIIGMVVTVAAMFVMDLIANIIGIPDILNFGAMIQRIRL
;
A
#
# COMPACT_ATOMS: atom_id res chain seq x y z
N MET A 1 -32.53 25.11 51.61
CA MET A 1 -32.95 26.06 50.56
C MET A 1 -32.09 25.81 49.34
N HIS A 2 -32.76 25.49 48.24
CA HIS A 2 -32.21 25.06 46.97
C HIS A 2 -31.75 26.29 46.18
N ASN A 3 -30.55 26.28 45.59
CA ASN A 3 -30.16 27.26 44.57
C ASN A 3 -29.43 26.54 43.42
N TYR A 4 -30.24 26.00 42.51
CA TYR A 4 -29.84 25.25 41.32
C TYR A 4 -29.88 26.16 40.07
N LEU A 5 -29.32 27.37 40.14
CA LEU A 5 -29.41 28.34 39.04
C LEU A 5 -28.13 28.49 38.20
N ALA A 6 -27.13 27.62 38.38
CA ALA A 6 -25.94 27.59 37.50
C ALA A 6 -25.88 26.36 36.58
N GLN A 7 -26.88 25.47 36.62
CA GLN A 7 -27.02 24.44 35.59
C GLN A 7 -27.85 25.04 34.45
N VAL A 8 -27.22 25.95 33.69
CA VAL A 8 -27.59 26.09 32.28
C VAL A 8 -27.41 24.69 31.72
N LYS A 9 -28.54 23.99 31.56
CA LYS A 9 -28.68 22.79 30.76
C LYS A 9 -27.85 23.06 29.53
N GLN A 10 -26.69 22.41 29.40
CA GLN A 10 -25.89 22.46 28.20
C GLN A 10 -26.89 22.11 27.10
N VAL A 11 -27.32 23.12 26.34
CA VAL A 11 -28.11 22.88 25.15
C VAL A 11 -27.23 21.91 24.39
N PRO A 12 -27.70 20.69 24.08
CA PRO A 12 -26.91 19.81 23.25
C PRO A 12 -26.71 20.60 21.97
N ILE A 13 -25.52 21.17 21.80
CA ILE A 13 -25.07 21.58 20.50
C ILE A 13 -25.02 20.23 19.81
N GLY A 14 -26.04 19.95 19.00
CA GLY A 14 -26.10 18.73 18.20
C GLY A 14 -24.72 18.52 17.57
N THR A 15 -24.35 17.25 17.38
CA THR A 15 -23.06 16.76 16.85
C THR A 15 -22.01 17.86 16.64
N PRO A 16 -20.90 17.89 17.42
CA PRO A 16 -19.87 18.92 17.36
C PRO A 16 -19.68 19.40 15.93
N ILE A 17 -19.68 20.72 15.63
CA ILE A 17 -19.60 21.20 14.23
C ILE A 17 -18.41 20.54 13.54
N THR A 18 -18.73 19.48 12.81
CA THR A 18 -17.83 18.67 12.02
C THR A 18 -17.93 19.23 10.62
N GLY A 19 -16.78 19.38 9.96
CA GLY A 19 -16.69 20.03 8.65
C GLY A 19 -17.79 19.55 7.69
N ILE A 20 -18.33 20.49 6.92
CA ILE A 20 -19.36 20.26 5.90
C ILE A 20 -18.87 19.24 4.86
N GLY A 21 -19.23 17.97 5.04
CA GLY A 21 -19.07 16.91 4.03
C GLY A 21 -18.86 15.51 4.63
N GLU A 22 -19.33 14.48 3.92
CA GLU A 22 -19.19 13.05 4.29
C GLU A 22 -17.73 12.59 4.46
N ILE A 23 -16.77 13.36 3.96
CA ILE A 23 -15.33 13.17 4.16
C ILE A 23 -14.85 13.59 5.57
N GLY A 24 -15.65 14.38 6.28
CA GLY A 24 -15.37 14.95 7.59
C GLY A 24 -16.32 14.43 8.66
N LEU A 25 -15.98 13.28 9.24
CA LEU A 25 -16.47 12.82 10.56
C LEU A 25 -17.93 12.34 10.63
N GLU A 26 -18.50 11.81 9.55
CA GLU A 26 -19.67 10.94 9.71
C GLU A 26 -19.20 9.60 10.32
N ASN A 27 -19.45 9.43 11.62
CA ASN A 27 -19.25 8.21 12.43
C ASN A 27 -17.81 7.70 12.66
N ASN A 28 -16.77 8.35 12.14
CA ASN A 28 -15.38 7.89 12.33
C ASN A 28 -14.36 9.04 12.43
N PRO A 29 -13.86 9.39 13.64
CA PRO A 29 -12.65 10.19 13.77
C PRO A 29 -11.51 9.40 13.11
N GLY A 30 -11.13 9.77 11.87
CA GLY A 30 -10.17 9.03 11.06
C GLY A 30 -10.63 8.64 9.64
N GLY A 31 -11.83 9.04 9.19
CA GLY A 31 -12.32 8.75 7.83
C GLY A 31 -11.36 9.18 6.71
N GLY A 32 -10.75 10.37 6.81
CA GLY A 32 -9.72 10.80 5.86
C GLY A 32 -8.47 9.92 5.87
N VAL A 33 -8.03 9.47 7.05
CA VAL A 33 -6.84 8.61 7.21
C VAL A 33 -7.11 7.21 6.64
N SER A 34 -8.32 6.67 6.83
CA SER A 34 -8.69 5.35 6.30
C SER A 34 -8.84 5.34 4.78
N ILE A 35 -9.33 6.44 4.18
CA ILE A 35 -9.37 6.59 2.72
C ILE A 35 -7.95 6.68 2.16
N MET A 36 -7.08 7.49 2.77
CA MET A 36 -5.66 7.60 2.36
C MET A 36 -4.93 6.25 2.46
N ALA A 37 -5.12 5.53 3.57
CA ALA A 37 -4.62 4.16 3.75
C ALA A 37 -5.10 3.21 2.64
N ARG A 38 -6.39 3.28 2.27
CA ARG A 38 -6.96 2.46 1.20
C ARG A 38 -6.37 2.81 -0.17
N VAL A 39 -6.21 4.09 -0.49
CA VAL A 39 -5.58 4.52 -1.75
C VAL A 39 -4.16 3.97 -1.85
N ILE A 40 -3.35 4.16 -0.80
CA ILE A 40 -1.96 3.68 -0.78
C ILE A 40 -1.90 2.15 -0.92
N SER A 41 -2.71 1.42 -0.17
CA SER A 41 -2.77 -0.05 -0.24
C SER A 41 -3.12 -0.54 -1.66
N VAL A 42 -4.13 0.06 -2.28
CA VAL A 42 -4.53 -0.26 -3.67
C VAL A 42 -3.41 0.09 -4.66
N THR A 43 -2.76 1.24 -4.50
CA THR A 43 -1.65 1.65 -5.38
C THR A 43 -0.49 0.67 -5.30
N ILE A 44 -0.08 0.25 -4.09
CA ILE A 44 1.01 -0.71 -3.91
C ILE A 44 0.63 -2.06 -4.55
N GLY A 45 -0.57 -2.59 -4.25
CA GLY A 45 -1.04 -3.83 -4.84
C GLY A 45 -1.12 -3.78 -6.37
N PHE A 46 -1.55 -2.65 -6.92
CA PHE A 46 -1.62 -2.41 -8.36
C PHE A 46 -0.23 -2.37 -9.01
N LEU A 47 0.75 -1.70 -8.38
CA LEU A 47 2.13 -1.66 -8.86
C LEU A 47 2.77 -3.05 -8.86
N THR A 48 2.55 -3.85 -7.81
CA THR A 48 3.06 -5.23 -7.74
C THR A 48 2.46 -6.10 -8.83
N LEU A 49 1.16 -5.96 -9.13
CA LEU A 49 0.50 -6.66 -10.22
C LEU A 49 1.12 -6.31 -11.58
N ILE A 50 1.32 -5.02 -11.85
CA ILE A 50 1.96 -4.56 -13.09
C ILE A 50 3.38 -5.11 -13.20
N GLY A 51 4.14 -5.12 -12.10
CA GLY A 51 5.49 -5.68 -12.05
C GLY A 51 5.51 -7.17 -12.45
N ALA A 52 4.57 -7.96 -11.92
CA ALA A 52 4.44 -9.38 -12.26
C ALA A 52 4.08 -9.61 -13.73
N ILE A 53 3.17 -8.80 -14.28
CA ILE A 53 2.81 -8.85 -15.70
C ILE A 53 4.02 -8.49 -16.57
N TYR A 54 4.73 -7.41 -16.23
CA TYR A 54 5.93 -6.98 -16.96
C TYR A 54 7.03 -8.04 -16.95
N PHE A 55 7.24 -8.71 -15.81
CA PHE A 55 8.17 -9.83 -15.72
C PHE A 55 7.86 -10.95 -16.73
N MET A 56 6.57 -11.28 -16.92
CA MET A 56 6.17 -12.27 -17.93
C MET A 56 6.61 -11.84 -19.35
N PHE A 57 6.44 -10.56 -19.70
CA PHE A 57 6.92 -10.04 -20.99
C PHE A 57 8.45 -10.11 -21.14
N VAL A 58 9.20 -9.79 -20.09
CA VAL A 58 10.66 -9.89 -20.09
C VAL A 58 11.11 -11.34 -20.30
N LEU A 59 10.44 -12.30 -19.65
CA LEU A 59 10.74 -13.72 -19.77
C LEU A 59 10.46 -14.24 -21.18
N ILE A 60 9.29 -13.95 -21.74
CA ILE A 60 8.91 -14.36 -23.10
C ILE A 60 9.89 -13.77 -24.13
N THR A 61 10.14 -12.47 -24.06
CA THR A 61 11.03 -11.80 -25.03
C THR A 61 12.50 -12.19 -24.86
N GLY A 62 12.93 -12.51 -23.64
CA GLY A 62 14.25 -13.08 -23.36
C GLY A 62 14.40 -14.49 -23.93
N ALA A 63 13.38 -15.34 -23.74
CA ALA A 63 13.38 -16.71 -24.26
C ALA A 63 13.42 -16.75 -25.80
N ILE A 64 12.61 -15.91 -26.46
CA ILE A 64 12.66 -15.75 -27.92
C ILE A 64 14.06 -15.29 -28.36
N GLY A 65 14.69 -14.38 -27.62
CA GLY A 65 16.05 -13.92 -27.90
C GLY A 65 17.10 -15.02 -27.81
N ILE A 66 16.96 -15.97 -26.87
CA ILE A 66 17.88 -17.12 -26.76
C ILE A 66 17.70 -18.07 -27.95
N ILE A 67 16.45 -18.38 -28.31
CA ILE A 67 16.14 -19.28 -29.43
C ILE A 67 16.60 -18.67 -30.76
N GLY A 68 16.38 -17.37 -30.94
CA GLY A 68 16.76 -16.63 -32.15
C GLY A 68 18.26 -16.35 -32.30
N ALA A 69 19.07 -16.55 -31.25
CA ALA A 69 20.49 -16.21 -31.28
C ALA A 69 21.32 -17.08 -32.25
N GLY A 70 20.86 -18.28 -32.61
CA GLY A 70 21.36 -19.06 -33.76
C GLY A 70 22.87 -19.36 -33.83
N GLY A 71 23.64 -19.08 -32.77
CA GLY A 71 25.11 -19.21 -32.74
C GLY A 71 25.87 -17.88 -32.53
N ASP A 72 25.20 -16.73 -32.59
CA ASP A 72 25.79 -15.44 -32.21
C ASP A 72 25.91 -15.32 -30.68
N LYS A 73 27.17 -15.27 -30.21
CA LYS A 73 27.49 -15.12 -28.79
C LYS A 73 27.00 -13.81 -28.21
N GLN A 74 26.95 -12.74 -29.01
CA GLN A 74 26.54 -11.43 -28.53
C GLN A 74 25.02 -11.39 -28.28
N ALA A 75 24.21 -11.83 -29.24
CA ALA A 75 22.77 -11.96 -29.07
C ALA A 75 22.39 -12.87 -27.89
N LEU A 76 23.09 -13.99 -27.72
CA LEU A 76 22.85 -14.92 -26.61
C LEU A 76 23.11 -14.27 -25.24
N GLN A 77 24.23 -13.54 -25.08
CA GLN A 77 24.52 -12.82 -23.84
C GLN A 77 23.47 -11.75 -23.52
N ILE A 78 23.01 -11.01 -24.52
CA ILE A 78 21.98 -9.98 -24.34
C ILE A 78 20.67 -10.61 -23.86
N ALA A 79 20.26 -11.71 -24.49
CA ALA A 79 19.03 -12.42 -24.13
C ALA A 79 19.10 -13.02 -22.72
N GLN A 80 20.23 -13.65 -22.36
CA GLN A 80 20.47 -14.15 -21.00
C GLN A 80 20.45 -13.03 -19.96
N ARG A 81 21.13 -11.92 -20.24
CA ARG A 81 21.15 -10.75 -19.35
C ARG A 81 19.74 -10.21 -19.14
N LYS A 82 18.91 -10.17 -20.18
CA LYS A 82 17.52 -9.72 -20.09
C LYS A 82 16.70 -10.60 -19.15
N ILE A 83 16.84 -11.91 -19.23
CA ILE A 83 16.17 -12.86 -18.30
C ILE A 83 16.67 -12.65 -16.87
N THR A 84 17.99 -12.60 -16.66
CA THR A 84 18.58 -12.40 -15.33
C THR A 84 18.10 -11.09 -14.70
N MET A 85 18.05 -10.00 -15.46
CA MET A 85 17.53 -8.72 -14.97
C MET A 85 16.03 -8.79 -14.65
N GLY A 86 15.24 -9.51 -15.45
CA GLY A 86 13.84 -9.79 -15.13
C GLY A 86 13.66 -10.54 -13.82
N ILE A 87 14.45 -11.60 -13.61
CA ILE A 87 14.42 -12.41 -12.38
C ILE A 87 14.83 -11.55 -11.17
N ILE A 88 15.90 -10.76 -11.29
CA ILE A 88 16.33 -9.84 -10.24
C ILE A 88 15.20 -8.86 -9.90
N GLY A 89 14.53 -8.29 -10.90
CA GLY A 89 13.40 -7.38 -10.69
C GLY A 89 12.25 -8.02 -9.88
N MET A 90 11.91 -9.29 -10.17
CA MET A 90 10.91 -10.02 -9.38
C MET A 90 11.36 -10.30 -7.96
N VAL A 91 12.60 -10.78 -7.79
CA VAL A 91 13.17 -11.06 -6.47
C VAL A 91 13.19 -9.79 -5.62
N VAL A 92 13.59 -8.65 -6.20
CA VAL A 92 13.59 -7.35 -5.53
C VAL A 92 12.18 -6.90 -5.15
N THR A 93 11.18 -7.11 -6.02
CA THR A 93 9.79 -6.73 -5.71
C THR A 93 9.25 -7.51 -4.52
N VAL A 94 9.54 -8.82 -4.45
CA VAL A 94 9.15 -9.66 -3.31
C VAL A 94 9.93 -9.27 -2.06
N ALA A 95 11.25 -9.10 -2.18
CA ALA A 95 12.10 -8.70 -1.07
C ALA A 95 11.72 -7.33 -0.50
N ALA A 96 11.28 -6.38 -1.34
CA ALA A 96 10.84 -5.07 -0.89
C ALA A 96 9.63 -5.16 0.06
N MET A 97 8.69 -6.08 -0.19
CA MET A 97 7.56 -6.30 0.73
C MET A 97 8.03 -6.83 2.09
N PHE A 98 8.98 -7.77 2.10
CA PHE A 98 9.57 -8.27 3.34
C PHE A 98 10.35 -7.20 4.10
N VAL A 99 11.15 -6.37 3.40
CA VAL A 99 11.91 -5.29 4.02
C VAL A 99 10.98 -4.23 4.60
N MET A 100 9.92 -3.86 3.88
CA MET A 100 8.91 -2.93 4.38
C MET A 100 8.22 -3.46 5.65
N ASP A 101 7.86 -4.74 5.67
CA ASP A 101 7.25 -5.36 6.85
C ASP A 101 8.23 -5.39 8.04
N LEU A 102 9.50 -5.73 7.80
CA LEU A 102 10.53 -5.72 8.85
C LEU A 102 10.71 -4.32 9.45
N ILE A 103 10.78 -3.28 8.62
CA ILE A 103 10.89 -1.88 9.08
C ILE A 103 9.65 -1.47 9.87
N ALA A 104 8.45 -1.86 9.41
CA ALA A 104 7.20 -1.54 10.07
C ALA A 104 7.09 -2.17 11.47
N ASN A 105 7.55 -3.41 11.62
CA ASN A 105 7.64 -4.09 12.91
C ASN A 105 8.60 -3.36 13.88
N ILE A 106 9.72 -2.82 13.40
CA ILE A 106 10.68 -2.06 14.22
C ILE A 106 10.08 -0.72 14.69
N ILE A 107 9.30 -0.05 13.83
CA ILE A 107 8.66 1.24 14.13
C ILE A 107 7.41 1.07 15.02
N GLY A 108 7.02 -0.17 15.34
CA GLY A 108 5.84 -0.46 16.18
C GLY A 108 4.51 -0.27 15.45
N ILE A 109 4.54 -0.27 14.13
CA ILE A 109 3.36 -0.19 13.26
C ILE A 109 3.22 -1.54 12.54
N PRO A 110 2.76 -2.60 13.22
CA PRO A 110 2.54 -3.88 12.58
C PRO A 110 1.46 -3.75 11.49
N ASP A 111 1.61 -4.50 10.41
CA ASP A 111 0.68 -4.56 9.27
C ASP A 111 0.67 -3.31 8.35
N ILE A 112 1.82 -2.71 8.02
CA ILE A 112 1.89 -1.62 7.01
C ILE A 112 1.35 -2.06 5.63
N LEU A 113 1.46 -3.34 5.31
CA LEU A 113 0.93 -3.91 4.07
C LEU A 113 -0.61 -3.96 4.10
N ASN A 114 -1.22 -3.96 5.29
CA ASN A 114 -2.67 -3.89 5.52
C ASN A 114 -3.02 -2.72 6.43
N PHE A 115 -2.93 -1.51 5.86
CA PHE A 115 -3.26 -0.27 6.57
C PHE A 115 -4.66 -0.25 7.21
N GLY A 116 -5.61 -1.05 6.71
CA GLY A 116 -6.93 -1.20 7.33
C GLY A 116 -6.87 -1.86 8.71
N ALA A 117 -6.08 -2.92 8.85
CA ALA A 117 -5.86 -3.60 10.13
C ALA A 117 -5.05 -2.72 11.11
N MET A 118 -4.06 -1.99 10.60
CA MET A 118 -3.24 -1.05 11.38
C MET A 118 -4.07 0.06 12.06
N ILE A 119 -5.00 0.68 11.32
CA ILE A 119 -5.87 1.74 11.86
C ILE A 119 -6.79 1.20 12.97
N GLN A 120 -7.30 -0.03 12.83
CA GLN A 120 -8.15 -0.64 13.86
C GLN A 120 -7.39 -0.87 15.18
N ARG A 121 -6.09 -1.19 15.11
CA ARG A 121 -5.24 -1.38 16.30
C ARG A 121 -4.88 -0.07 17.00
N ILE A 122 -4.72 1.03 16.25
CA ILE A 122 -4.40 2.36 16.82
C ILE A 122 -5.63 3.02 17.44
N ARG A 123 -6.84 2.63 17.02
CA ARG A 123 -8.12 3.17 17.51
C ARG A 123 -8.60 2.57 18.84
N LEU A 124 -7.68 2.24 19.76
CA LEU A 124 -8.03 1.94 21.15
C LEU A 124 -8.86 3.07 21.77
#